data_AF-A0A522YRQ4-F1
#
_entry.id   AF-A0A522YRQ4-F1
#
_cell.length_a   1.000
_cell.length_b   1.000
_cell.length_c   1.000
_cell.angle_alpha   90.00
_cell.angle_beta   90.00
_cell.angle_gamma   90.00
#
_symmetry.space_group_name_H-M   'P 1'
#
loop_
_entity.id
_entity.type
_entity.pdbx_description
1 polymer ?
#
loop_
_entity_poly.entity_id
_entity_poly.type
_entity_poly.pdbx_seq_one_letter_code
_entity_poly.pdbx_strand_id
1 'polypeptide(L)'
;MENSVSGVLEIVQKGYGFLRDIEGGFRITPQDPYISPKLVQQLRLKTGMHITGSGKALKNQPNISIEKVELIDGRDPQDAAGRIPFARLTAIDPIEQFRLETGPQPLDTRIIDMFIPVGKGQRMLIVAPPKSGKTTIIENISKGI
;
A
#
# COMPACT_ATOMS: atom_id res chain seq x y z
N MET A 1 2.35 29.39 1.57
CA MET A 1 3.08 28.22 2.07
C MET A 1 2.41 27.03 1.42
N GLU A 2 3.07 26.40 0.46
CA GLU A 2 2.57 25.17 -0.15
C GLU A 2 2.68 24.07 0.91
N ASN A 3 1.54 23.56 1.36
CA ASN A 3 1.53 22.43 2.28
C ASN A 3 1.70 21.17 1.43
N SER A 4 2.88 20.55 1.55
CA SER A 4 3.09 19.20 1.02
C SER A 4 2.19 18.22 1.78
N VAL A 5 1.43 17.42 1.05
CA VAL A 5 0.50 16.42 1.58
C VAL A 5 0.77 15.08 0.93
N SER A 6 0.63 14.01 1.71
CA SER A 6 0.77 12.65 1.22
C SER A 6 -0.25 11.71 1.86
N GLY A 7 -0.62 10.65 1.16
CA GLY A 7 -1.47 9.60 1.69
C GLY A 7 -1.99 8.66 0.61
N VAL A 8 -2.77 7.66 1.02
CA VAL A 8 -3.34 6.67 0.11
C VAL A 8 -4.71 7.13 -0.37
N LEU A 9 -4.88 7.22 -1.68
CA LEU A 9 -6.11 7.69 -2.30
C LEU A 9 -7.27 6.71 -2.07
N GLU A 10 -8.39 7.25 -1.57
CA GLU A 10 -9.70 6.60 -1.61
C GLU A 10 -10.65 7.43 -2.49
N ILE A 11 -11.10 6.85 -3.60
CA ILE A 11 -12.08 7.47 -4.49
C ILE A 11 -13.49 7.13 -4.00
N VAL A 12 -14.32 8.16 -3.86
CA VAL A 12 -15.71 8.08 -3.39
C VAL A 12 -16.68 8.15 -4.58
N GLN A 13 -17.98 7.98 -4.33
CA GLN A 13 -19.03 8.19 -5.31
C GLN A 13 -18.91 9.58 -5.96
N LYS A 14 -19.14 9.66 -7.28
CA LYS A 14 -18.95 10.87 -8.13
C LYS A 14 -17.50 11.19 -8.51
N GLY A 15 -16.53 10.34 -8.19
CA GLY A 15 -15.19 10.35 -8.79
C GLY A 15 -14.18 11.33 -8.19
N TYR A 16 -14.52 12.03 -7.11
CA TYR A 16 -13.54 12.71 -6.25
C TYR A 16 -13.00 11.73 -5.20
N GLY A 17 -11.95 12.11 -4.50
CA GLY A 17 -11.37 11.25 -3.45
C GLY A 17 -10.72 12.02 -2.30
N PHE A 18 -10.24 11.25 -1.33
CA PHE A 18 -9.50 11.74 -0.18
C PHE A 18 -8.22 10.94 0.00
N LEU A 19 -7.16 11.59 0.48
CA LEU A 19 -5.94 10.89 0.90
C LEU A 19 -6.08 10.45 2.34
N ARG A 20 -6.03 9.13 2.56
CA ARG A 20 -6.06 8.52 3.88
C ARG A 20 -4.65 8.39 4.42
N ASP A 21 -4.50 8.70 5.70
CA ASP A 21 -3.24 8.57 6.41
C ASP A 21 -2.93 7.09 6.72
N ILE A 22 -1.69 6.69 6.46
CA ILE A 22 -1.18 5.35 6.75
C ILE A 22 -0.96 5.20 8.26
N GLU A 23 -0.42 6.23 8.93
CA GLU A 23 -0.12 6.19 10.37
C GLU A 23 -1.41 6.14 11.20
N GLY A 24 -2.43 6.88 10.79
CA GLY A 24 -3.78 6.84 11.34
C GLY A 24 -4.58 5.57 11.02
N GLY A 25 -4.00 4.59 10.31
CA GLY A 25 -4.64 3.32 9.98
C GLY A 25 -5.81 3.45 9.01
N PHE A 26 -5.71 4.38 8.05
CA PHE A 26 -6.72 4.67 7.02
C PHE A 26 -8.08 5.13 7.56
N ARG A 27 -8.14 5.60 8.80
CA ARG A 27 -9.37 6.12 9.40
C ARG A 27 -9.78 7.42 8.71
N ILE A 28 -11.08 7.57 8.51
CA ILE A 28 -11.66 8.76 7.90
C ILE A 28 -11.52 9.92 8.87
N THR A 29 -10.85 11.00 8.44
CA THR A 29 -10.77 12.24 9.21
C THR A 29 -11.32 13.43 8.42
N PRO A 30 -11.92 14.44 9.07
CA PRO A 30 -12.37 15.65 8.39
C PRO A 30 -11.23 16.46 7.74
N GLN A 31 -9.98 16.22 8.12
CA GLN A 31 -8.80 16.92 7.61
C GLN A 31 -8.19 16.24 6.37
N ASP A 32 -8.68 15.06 5.99
CA ASP A 32 -8.13 14.26 4.89
C ASP A 32 -8.05 15.10 3.59
N PRO A 33 -6.86 15.21 2.96
CA PRO A 33 -6.69 16.00 1.75
C PRO A 33 -7.65 15.56 0.64
N TYR A 34 -8.36 16.52 0.06
CA TYR A 34 -9.32 16.31 -1.01
C TYR A 34 -8.63 16.36 -2.38
N ILE A 35 -9.01 15.42 -3.26
CA ILE A 35 -8.63 15.44 -4.67
C ILE A 35 -9.86 15.56 -5.57
N SER A 36 -9.79 16.47 -6.54
CA SER A 36 -10.90 16.75 -7.45
C SER A 36 -11.10 15.63 -8.50
N PRO A 37 -12.33 15.43 -9.01
CA PRO A 37 -12.60 14.45 -10.06
C PRO A 37 -11.77 14.70 -11.33
N LYS A 38 -11.49 15.97 -11.63
CA LYS A 38 -10.67 16.35 -12.78
C LYS A 38 -9.25 15.77 -12.68
N LEU A 39 -8.61 15.90 -11.51
CA LEU A 39 -7.27 15.34 -11.29
C LEU A 39 -7.29 13.81 -11.32
N VAL A 40 -8.30 13.19 -10.68
CA VAL A 40 -8.50 11.73 -10.70
C VAL A 40 -8.60 11.21 -12.13
N GLN A 41 -9.41 11.87 -12.98
CA GLN A 41 -9.60 11.47 -14.37
C GLN A 41 -8.36 11.73 -15.23
N GLN A 42 -7.75 12.92 -15.12
CA GLN A 42 -6.61 13.33 -15.93
C GLN A 42 -5.38 12.45 -15.69
N LEU A 43 -5.10 12.12 -14.43
CA LEU A 43 -3.96 11.29 -14.04
C LEU A 43 -4.30 9.79 -13.97
N ARG A 44 -5.53 9.41 -14.34
CA ARG A 44 -6.04 8.02 -14.30
C ARG A 44 -5.83 7.35 -12.94
N LEU A 45 -6.04 8.12 -11.87
CA LEU A 45 -5.83 7.66 -10.49
C LEU A 45 -6.84 6.58 -10.12
N LYS A 46 -6.44 5.71 -9.21
CA LYS A 46 -7.27 4.63 -8.66
C LYS A 46 -7.14 4.58 -7.14
N THR A 47 -8.17 4.09 -6.47
CA THR A 47 -8.12 3.80 -5.04
C THR A 47 -6.96 2.87 -4.72
N GLY A 48 -6.22 3.18 -3.66
CA GLY A 48 -5.03 2.43 -3.22
C GLY A 48 -3.70 2.99 -3.71
N MET A 49 -3.69 3.98 -4.61
CA MET A 49 -2.46 4.67 -5.01
C MET A 49 -1.97 5.60 -3.90
N HIS A 50 -0.68 5.58 -3.61
CA HIS A 50 -0.04 6.54 -2.72
C HIS A 50 0.28 7.82 -3.49
N ILE A 51 -0.31 8.94 -3.06
CA ILE A 51 -0.17 10.23 -3.72
C ILE A 51 0.66 11.14 -2.82
N THR A 52 1.65 11.81 -3.42
CA THR A 52 2.37 12.92 -2.80
C THR A 52 2.19 14.15 -3.69
N GLY A 53 1.90 15.30 -3.08
CA GLY A 53 1.76 16.53 -3.83
C GLY A 53 1.54 17.74 -2.94
N SER A 54 1.26 18.88 -3.57
CA SER A 54 1.00 20.13 -2.87
C SER A 54 -0.47 20.52 -2.96
N GLY A 55 -0.95 21.13 -1.90
CA GLY A 55 -2.32 21.62 -1.83
C GLY A 55 -2.46 22.92 -1.05
N LYS A 56 -3.65 23.51 -1.16
CA LYS A 56 -4.03 24.72 -0.44
C LYS A 56 -5.19 24.48 0.51
N ALA A 57 -5.14 25.14 1.66
CA ALA A 57 -6.29 25.23 2.55
C ALA A 57 -7.35 26.19 1.96
N LEU A 58 -8.62 25.82 2.05
CA LEU A 58 -9.74 26.67 1.63
C LEU A 58 -10.39 27.31 2.87
N LYS A 59 -10.79 28.58 2.78
CA LYS A 59 -11.32 29.35 3.93
C LYS A 59 -12.55 28.71 4.61
N ASN A 60 -13.34 27.95 3.85
CA ASN A 60 -14.60 27.36 4.31
C ASN A 60 -14.56 25.83 4.41
N GLN A 61 -13.38 25.20 4.31
CA GLN A 61 -13.26 23.75 4.43
C GLN A 61 -12.12 23.37 5.38
N PRO A 62 -12.32 22.35 6.23
CA PRO A 62 -11.31 21.91 7.19
C PRO A 62 -10.14 21.18 6.53
N ASN A 63 -10.28 20.72 5.29
CA ASN A 63 -9.30 19.93 4.56
C ASN A 63 -8.55 20.73 3.49
N ILE A 64 -7.37 20.20 3.15
CA ILE A 64 -6.52 20.74 2.08
C ILE A 64 -7.03 20.23 0.73
N SER A 65 -7.12 21.10 -0.27
CA SER A 65 -7.41 20.72 -1.65
C SER A 65 -6.12 20.56 -2.43
N ILE A 66 -5.88 19.37 -3.00
CA ILE A 66 -4.70 19.09 -3.82
C ILE A 66 -4.77 19.88 -5.13
N GLU A 67 -3.73 20.65 -5.41
CA GLU A 67 -3.59 21.42 -6.65
C GLU A 67 -2.66 20.72 -7.63
N LYS A 68 -1.57 20.14 -7.14
CA LYS A 68 -0.56 19.49 -7.95
C LYS A 68 -0.17 18.14 -7.34
N VAL A 69 -0.22 17.09 -8.16
CA VAL A 69 0.33 15.78 -7.82
C VAL A 69 1.77 15.72 -8.30
N GLU A 70 2.69 15.42 -7.39
CA GLU A 70 4.12 15.34 -7.67
C GLU A 70 4.57 13.90 -7.88
N LEU A 71 4.09 12.97 -7.04
CA LEU A 71 4.44 11.55 -7.15
C LEU A 71 3.21 10.66 -6.98
N ILE A 72 3.21 9.55 -7.70
CA ILE A 72 2.23 8.45 -7.61
C ILE A 72 3.01 7.16 -7.37
N ASP A 73 2.82 6.53 -6.20
CA ASP A 73 3.57 5.38 -5.72
C ASP A 73 5.10 5.58 -5.85
N GLY A 74 5.58 6.78 -5.51
CA GLY A 74 7.00 7.15 -5.58
C GLY A 74 7.56 7.39 -6.98
N ARG A 75 6.71 7.49 -8.02
CA ARG A 75 7.14 7.77 -9.40
C ARG A 75 6.45 9.00 -9.98
N ASP A 76 7.01 9.54 -11.06
CA ASP A 76 6.38 10.64 -11.79
C ASP A 76 4.98 10.28 -12.29
N PRO A 77 4.03 11.24 -12.31
CA PRO A 77 2.64 10.95 -12.68
C PRO A 77 2.49 10.41 -14.11
N GLN A 78 3.39 10.79 -15.02
CA GLN A 78 3.39 10.31 -16.40
C GLN A 78 3.69 8.80 -16.49
N ASP A 79 4.67 8.32 -15.71
CA ASP A 79 5.05 6.91 -15.67
C ASP A 79 3.98 6.05 -15.02
N ALA A 80 3.32 6.57 -13.98
CA ALA A 80 2.26 5.86 -13.28
C ALA A 80 1.03 5.63 -14.16
N ALA A 81 0.69 6.57 -15.05
CA ALA A 81 -0.47 6.47 -15.94
C ALA A 81 -0.34 5.37 -17.02
N GLY A 82 0.89 4.93 -17.33
CA GLY A 82 1.17 3.87 -18.30
C GLY A 82 1.09 2.45 -17.76
N ARG A 83 0.88 2.27 -16.44
CA ARG A 83 0.91 0.94 -15.82
C ARG A 83 -0.24 0.05 -16.29
N ILE A 84 0.08 -1.22 -16.53
CA ILE A 84 -0.92 -2.25 -16.80
C ILE A 84 -1.74 -2.45 -15.50
N PRO A 85 -3.08 -2.41 -15.57
CA PRO A 85 -3.92 -2.70 -14.41
C PRO A 85 -3.62 -4.09 -13.84
N PHE A 86 -3.57 -4.21 -12.51
CA PHE A 86 -3.27 -5.47 -11.83
C PHE A 86 -4.11 -6.66 -12.33
N ALA A 87 -5.41 -6.45 -12.56
CA ALA A 87 -6.33 -7.48 -13.06
C ALA A 87 -6.02 -7.98 -14.49
N ARG A 88 -5.15 -7.30 -15.24
CA ARG A 88 -4.70 -7.69 -16.58
C ARG A 88 -3.29 -8.30 -16.58
N LEU A 89 -2.64 -8.38 -15.42
CA LEU A 89 -1.35 -9.05 -15.31
C LEU A 89 -1.57 -10.57 -15.46
N THR A 90 -0.64 -11.22 -16.14
CA THR A 90 -0.63 -12.68 -16.24
C THR A 90 -0.26 -13.26 -14.88
N ALA A 91 -1.11 -14.14 -14.35
CA ALA A 91 -0.77 -14.90 -13.16
C ALA A 91 0.35 -15.90 -13.51
N ILE A 92 1.40 -15.91 -12.69
CA ILE A 92 2.51 -16.85 -12.80
C ILE A 92 2.69 -17.54 -11.45
N ASP A 93 3.24 -18.75 -11.48
CA ASP A 93 3.66 -19.43 -10.25
C ASP A 93 4.90 -18.74 -9.66
N PRO A 94 5.11 -18.80 -8.34
CA PRO A 94 6.29 -18.23 -7.71
C PRO A 94 7.58 -18.88 -8.23
N ILE A 95 8.49 -18.05 -8.76
CA ILE A 95 9.79 -18.49 -9.29
C ILE A 95 10.90 -18.24 -8.26
N GLU A 96 10.82 -17.13 -7.54
CA GLU A 96 11.84 -16.71 -6.58
C GLU A 96 11.38 -16.98 -5.15
N GLN A 97 12.21 -17.68 -4.37
CA GLN A 97 11.97 -17.97 -2.96
C GLN A 97 12.40 -16.79 -2.07
N PHE A 98 11.59 -16.46 -1.06
CA PHE A 98 12.04 -15.72 0.11
C PHE A 98 12.86 -16.65 1.00
N ARG A 99 14.10 -16.28 1.27
CA ARG A 99 14.95 -16.98 2.22
C ARG A 99 14.76 -16.36 3.60
N LEU A 100 14.02 -17.03 4.46
CA LEU A 100 13.60 -16.53 5.77
C LEU A 100 14.63 -16.81 6.88
N GLU A 101 15.55 -17.75 6.66
CA GLU A 101 16.69 -18.00 7.55
C GLU A 101 17.59 -16.76 7.67
N THR A 102 17.64 -16.18 8.88
CA THR A 102 18.50 -15.03 9.20
C THR A 102 19.71 -15.38 10.06
N GLY A 103 19.87 -16.65 10.44
CA GLY A 103 20.95 -17.16 11.28
C GLY A 103 20.60 -18.48 11.99
N PRO A 104 21.34 -18.87 13.03
CA PRO A 104 21.07 -20.11 13.78
C PRO A 104 19.71 -20.12 14.50
N GLN A 105 19.18 -18.94 14.83
CA GLN A 105 17.89 -18.71 15.46
C GLN A 105 17.17 -17.55 14.74
N PRO A 106 15.82 -17.53 14.70
CA PRO A 106 14.91 -18.56 15.19
C PRO A 106 14.90 -19.83 14.30
N LEU A 107 14.64 -21.00 14.89
CA LEU A 107 14.57 -22.26 14.13
C LEU A 107 13.35 -22.32 13.18
N ASP A 108 12.27 -21.62 13.50
CA ASP A 108 11.01 -21.66 12.74
C ASP A 108 11.22 -21.29 11.26
N THR A 109 12.00 -20.25 10.98
CA THR A 109 12.22 -19.78 9.61
C THR A 109 13.05 -20.76 8.80
N ARG A 110 14.00 -21.46 9.43
CA ARG A 110 14.78 -22.54 8.80
C ARG A 110 13.90 -23.74 8.46
N ILE A 111 13.00 -24.11 9.37
CA ILE A 111 12.04 -25.19 9.14
C ILE A 111 11.12 -24.82 7.96
N ILE A 112 10.64 -23.58 7.91
CA ILE A 112 9.84 -23.08 6.78
C ILE A 112 10.63 -23.15 5.47
N ASP A 113 11.86 -22.63 5.44
CA ASP A 113 12.69 -22.66 4.22
C ASP A 113 12.96 -24.08 3.70
N MET A 114 13.08 -25.08 4.60
CA MET A 114 13.33 -26.48 4.23
C MET A 114 12.07 -27.25 3.80
N PHE A 115 10.97 -27.09 4.52
CA PHE A 115 9.78 -27.95 4.36
C PHE A 115 8.62 -27.26 3.64
N ILE A 116 8.53 -25.93 3.73
CA ILE A 116 7.41 -25.13 3.22
C ILE A 116 7.96 -23.84 2.59
N PRO A 117 8.77 -23.94 1.52
CA PRO A 117 9.43 -22.78 0.92
C PRO A 117 8.40 -21.74 0.46
N VAL A 118 8.65 -20.47 0.78
CA VAL A 118 7.73 -19.36 0.48
C VAL A 118 8.24 -18.57 -0.71
N GLY A 119 7.50 -18.57 -1.81
CA GLY A 119 7.85 -17.80 -3.01
C GLY A 119 7.24 -16.40 -3.09
N LYS A 120 7.80 -15.54 -3.94
CA LYS A 120 7.20 -14.25 -4.29
C LYS A 120 5.88 -14.46 -5.03
N GLY A 121 4.79 -13.98 -4.45
CA GLY A 121 3.43 -14.23 -4.94
C GLY A 121 2.74 -15.45 -4.33
N GLN A 122 3.39 -16.15 -3.38
CA GLN A 122 2.80 -17.29 -2.67
C GLN A 122 1.55 -16.90 -1.91
N ARG A 123 0.53 -17.76 -1.95
CA ARG A 123 -0.65 -17.69 -1.10
C ARG A 123 -0.54 -18.76 -0.03
N MET A 124 -0.40 -18.35 1.22
CA MET A 124 -0.19 -19.25 2.36
C MET A 124 -1.36 -19.18 3.33
N LEU A 125 -1.72 -20.33 3.90
CA LEU A 125 -2.64 -20.44 5.02
C LEU A 125 -1.93 -21.08 6.22
N ILE A 126 -1.80 -20.35 7.32
CA ILE A 126 -1.27 -20.88 8.59
C ILE A 126 -2.45 -21.35 9.45
N VAL A 127 -2.62 -22.67 9.54
CA VAL A 127 -3.63 -23.32 10.37
C VAL A 127 -3.02 -23.68 11.71
N ALA A 128 -3.57 -23.13 12.80
CA ALA A 128 -3.05 -23.39 14.14
C ALA A 128 -4.17 -23.21 15.19
N PRO A 129 -4.23 -24.07 16.24
CA PRO A 129 -5.18 -23.92 17.33
C PRO A 129 -4.83 -22.72 18.25
N PRO A 130 -5.72 -22.28 19.14
CA PRO A 130 -5.41 -21.22 20.10
C PRO A 130 -4.15 -21.52 20.93
N LYS A 131 -3.32 -20.51 21.21
CA LYS A 131 -2.08 -20.59 22.01
C LYS A 131 -0.97 -21.51 21.46
N SER A 132 -0.95 -21.75 20.15
CA SER A 132 0.06 -22.60 19.48
C SER A 132 1.29 -21.85 18.92
N GLY A 133 1.41 -20.55 19.18
CA GLY A 133 2.55 -19.76 18.68
C GLY A 133 2.38 -19.16 17.28
N LYS A 134 1.16 -19.15 16.71
CA LYS A 134 0.86 -18.53 15.40
C LYS A 134 1.43 -17.10 15.28
N THR A 135 1.25 -16.27 16.31
CA THR A 135 1.75 -14.89 16.30
C THR A 135 3.27 -14.85 16.21
N THR A 136 3.96 -15.69 16.98
CA THR A 136 5.43 -15.78 16.97
C THR A 136 5.96 -16.21 15.60
N ILE A 137 5.32 -17.18 14.95
CA ILE A 137 5.69 -17.59 13.59
C ILE A 137 5.53 -16.42 12.60
N ILE A 138 4.41 -15.69 12.65
CA ILE A 138 4.17 -14.54 11.78
C ILE A 138 5.20 -13.43 12.01
N GLU A 139 5.54 -13.15 13.27
CA GLU A 139 6.60 -12.19 13.62
C GLU A 139 7.97 -12.63 13.10
N ASN A 140 8.30 -13.92 13.23
CA ASN A 140 9.57 -14.47 12.75
C ASN A 140 9.66 -14.43 11.22
N ILE A 141 8.58 -14.75 10.49
CA ILE A 141 8.50 -14.58 9.03
C ILE A 141 8.70 -13.11 8.65
N SER A 142 8.02 -12.19 9.34
CA SER A 142 8.10 -10.75 9.06
C SER A 142 9.52 -10.19 9.24
N LYS A 143 10.29 -10.71 10.20
CA LYS A 143 11.69 -10.32 10.42
C LYS A 143 12.67 -10.94 9.42
N GLY A 144 12.26 -12.01 8.73
CA GLY A 144 13.08 -12.70 7.73
C GLY A 144 12.94 -12.14 6.31
N ILE A 145 11.99 -11.22 6.09
CA ILE A 145 11.79 -10.49 4.83
C ILE A 145 12.38 -9.08 4.99
#